data_AF-A0A941ITN5-F1
#
_entry.id   AF-A0A941ITN5-F1
#
_cell.length_a   1.000
_cell.length_b   1.000
_cell.length_c   1.000
_cell.angle_alpha   90.00
_cell.angle_beta   90.00
_cell.angle_gamma   90.00
#
_symmetry.space_group_name_H-M   'P 1'
#
loop_
_entity.id
_entity.type
_entity.pdbx_description
1 polymer ?
#
loop_
_entity_poly.entity_id
_entity_poly.type
_entity_poly.pdbx_seq_one_letter_code
_entity_poly.pdbx_strand_id
1 'polypeptide(L)'
;MTTLALGPEWLSPDYLIETFSLPGILLIVFAESGLFAFLPGDSLLFTAGLFVAEGNYISQPLWLVCTLIVIAAVTGDQVGYTIGKFFG
;
A
#
# COMPACT_ATOMS: atom_id res chain seq x y z
N MET A 1 -11.18 -17.19 16.83
CA MET A 1 -10.87 -18.36 17.69
C MET A 1 -9.36 -18.50 17.73
N THR A 2 -8.81 -18.71 18.92
CA THR A 2 -7.37 -18.77 19.25
C THR A 2 -6.70 -20.01 18.64
N THR A 3 -5.73 -19.82 17.73
CA THR A 3 -4.83 -20.90 17.31
C THR A 3 -3.40 -20.57 17.74
N LEU A 4 -2.98 -21.29 18.77
CA LEU A 4 -1.64 -21.37 19.33
C LEU A 4 -0.63 -21.81 18.24
N ALA A 5 0.10 -20.87 17.64
CA ALA A 5 1.33 -21.16 16.91
C ALA A 5 2.51 -20.79 17.80
N LEU A 6 3.39 -21.75 18.09
CA LEU A 6 4.53 -21.66 19.02
C LEU A 6 5.69 -20.78 18.49
N GLY A 7 5.39 -19.81 17.62
CA GLY A 7 6.34 -18.88 17.02
C GLY A 7 6.02 -17.45 17.44
N PRO A 8 7.00 -16.55 17.41
CA PRO A 8 6.78 -15.17 17.80
C PRO A 8 5.74 -14.49 16.89
N GLU A 9 4.93 -13.60 17.46
CA GLU A 9 3.76 -13.02 16.79
C GLU A 9 4.10 -12.31 15.46
N TRP A 10 5.33 -11.82 15.32
CA TRP A 10 5.84 -11.18 14.09
C TRP A 10 6.06 -12.13 12.90
N LEU A 11 6.09 -13.45 13.11
CA LEU A 11 6.31 -14.45 12.05
C LEU A 11 4.99 -15.05 11.56
N SER A 12 3.86 -14.61 12.11
CA SER A 12 2.55 -15.02 11.62
C SER A 12 2.32 -14.47 10.20
N PRO A 13 1.96 -15.29 9.21
CA PRO A 13 1.73 -14.85 7.84
C PRO A 13 0.67 -13.74 7.74
N ASP A 14 -0.36 -13.76 8.59
CA ASP A 14 -1.38 -12.71 8.62
C ASP A 14 -0.79 -11.34 9.02
N TYR A 15 0.06 -11.30 10.06
CA TYR A 15 0.73 -10.08 10.50
C TYR A 15 1.73 -9.55 9.46
N LEU A 16 2.43 -10.45 8.78
CA LEU A 16 3.36 -10.09 7.69
C LEU A 16 2.61 -9.51 6.49
N ILE A 17 1.49 -10.10 6.10
CA ILE A 17 0.68 -9.61 4.99
C ILE A 17 0.07 -8.26 5.34
N GLU A 18 -0.50 -8.08 6.54
CA GLU A 18 -1.08 -6.79 6.95
C GLU A 18 0.00 -5.69 7.05
N THR A 19 1.15 -6.01 7.64
CA THR A 19 2.24 -5.03 7.85
C THR A 19 2.92 -4.62 6.54
N PHE A 20 3.14 -5.54 5.60
CA PHE A 20 3.87 -5.24 4.37
C PHE A 20 2.98 -4.84 3.19
N SER A 21 1.69 -5.23 3.17
CA SER A 21 0.78 -4.92 2.05
C SER A 21 0.53 -3.42 1.90
N LEU A 22 0.03 -2.75 2.95
CA LEU A 22 -0.27 -1.31 2.92
C LEU A 22 0.94 -0.43 2.55
N PRO A 23 2.08 -0.50 3.25
CA PRO A 23 3.23 0.33 2.90
C PRO A 23 3.81 -0.04 1.53
N GLY A 24 3.72 -1.31 1.10
CA GLY A 24 4.13 -1.72 -0.25
C GLY A 24 3.29 -1.07 -1.34
N ILE A 25 1.96 -1.07 -1.20
CA ILE A 25 1.04 -0.40 -2.12
C ILE A 25 1.29 1.11 -2.15
N LEU A 26 1.42 1.74 -0.97
CA LEU A 26 1.67 3.19 -0.87
C LEU A 26 2.98 3.59 -1.54
N LEU A 27 4.04 2.80 -1.37
CA LEU A 27 5.35 3.07 -1.98
C LEU A 27 5.28 2.94 -3.50
N ILE A 28 4.57 1.94 -4.03
CA ILE A 28 4.41 1.75 -5.47
C ILE A 28 3.59 2.88 -6.09
N VAL A 29 2.46 3.26 -5.49
CA VAL A 29 1.62 4.38 -5.96
C VAL A 29 2.39 5.70 -5.89
N PHE A 30 3.15 5.92 -4.81
CA PHE A 30 4.03 7.07 -4.68
C PHE A 30 5.10 7.11 -5.79
N ALA A 31 5.73 5.96 -6.08
CA ALA A 31 6.75 5.86 -7.11
C ALA A 31 6.16 6.05 -8.52
N GLU A 32 4.97 5.50 -8.81
CA GLU A 32 4.28 5.66 -10.09
C GLU A 32 3.88 7.11 -10.35
N SER A 33 3.25 7.76 -9.36
CA SER A 33 2.77 9.14 -9.47
C SER A 33 3.90 10.17 -9.45
N GLY A 34 5.04 9.86 -8.83
CA GLY A 34 6.14 10.81 -8.64
C GLY A 34 7.36 10.63 -9.55
N LEU A 35 7.75 9.40 -9.90
CA LEU A 35 9.10 9.16 -10.46
C LEU A 35 9.12 8.23 -11.68
N PHE A 36 8.27 7.21 -11.70
CA PHE A 36 8.33 6.13 -12.69
C PHE A 36 6.93 5.84 -13.26
N ALA A 37 6.64 6.33 -14.47
CA ALA A 37 5.39 6.02 -15.18
C ALA A 37 5.28 4.56 -15.71
N PHE A 38 6.02 3.60 -15.13
CA PHE A 38 6.17 2.24 -15.65
C PHE A 38 5.78 1.14 -14.65
N LEU A 39 5.37 1.48 -13.42
CA LEU A 39 4.87 0.49 -12.46
C LEU A 39 3.37 0.24 -12.70
N PRO A 40 2.89 -1.02 -12.70
CA PRO A 40 1.47 -1.33 -12.91
C PRO A 40 0.66 -1.11 -11.62
N GLY A 41 0.49 0.15 -11.18
CA GLY A 41 -0.18 0.45 -9.92
C GLY A 41 -1.71 0.30 -9.96
N ASP A 42 -2.37 0.49 -11.11
CA ASP A 42 -3.82 0.27 -11.25
C ASP A 42 -4.24 -1.17 -10.89
N SER A 43 -3.47 -2.15 -11.39
CA SER A 43 -3.71 -3.57 -11.10
C SER A 43 -3.44 -3.91 -9.63
N LEU A 44 -2.50 -3.19 -9.01
CA LEU A 44 -2.13 -3.33 -7.61
C LEU A 44 -3.17 -2.71 -6.68
N LEU A 45 -3.74 -1.57 -7.05
CA LEU A 45 -4.89 -0.92 -6.40
C LEU A 45 -6.13 -1.80 -6.45
N PHE A 46 -6.40 -2.45 -7.59
CA PHE A 46 -7.48 -3.42 -7.71
C PHE A 46 -7.26 -4.64 -6.79
N THR A 47 -6.06 -5.19 -6.80
CA THR A 47 -5.69 -6.34 -5.95
C THR A 47 -5.75 -5.97 -4.46
N ALA A 48 -5.32 -4.77 -4.09
CA ALA A 48 -5.44 -4.23 -2.74
C ALA A 48 -6.91 -4.12 -2.32
N GLY A 49 -7.78 -3.54 -3.15
CA GLY A 49 -9.21 -3.45 -2.88
C GLY A 49 -9.87 -4.82 -2.71
N LEU A 50 -9.45 -5.81 -3.51
CA LEU A 50 -9.91 -7.20 -3.38
C LEU A 50 -9.48 -7.82 -2.05
N PHE A 51 -8.22 -7.64 -1.63
CA PHE A 51 -7.74 -8.11 -0.32
C PHE A 51 -8.46 -7.44 0.87
N VAL A 52 -8.82 -6.16 0.74
CA VAL A 52 -9.64 -5.47 1.75
C VAL A 52 -11.08 -6.00 1.76
N ALA A 53 -11.67 -6.28 0.59
CA ALA A 53 -13.03 -6.81 0.46
C ALA A 53 -13.18 -8.27 0.92
N GLU A 54 -12.12 -9.07 0.82
CA GLU A 54 -12.09 -10.47 1.27
C GLU A 54 -12.16 -10.58 2.82
N GLY A 55 -11.86 -9.50 3.54
CA GLY A 55 -12.12 -9.37 4.98
C GLY A 55 -11.29 -10.27 5.90
N ASN A 56 -10.33 -11.04 5.36
CA ASN A 56 -9.47 -11.94 6.13
C ASN A 56 -8.18 -11.29 6.65
N TYR A 57 -7.68 -10.22 6.02
CA TYR A 57 -6.30 -9.73 6.27
C TYR A 57 -6.18 -8.24 6.64
N ILE A 58 -7.20 -7.41 6.40
CA ILE A 58 -7.22 -6.00 6.84
C ILE A 58 -8.51 -5.78 7.64
N SER A 59 -8.39 -5.50 8.93
CA SER A 59 -9.52 -5.08 9.78
C SER A 59 -9.75 -3.55 9.73
N GLN A 60 -9.14 -2.88 8.76
CA GLN A 60 -9.25 -1.44 8.57
C GLN A 60 -10.37 -1.11 7.56
N PRO A 61 -11.16 -0.06 7.80
CA PRO A 61 -12.23 0.33 6.89
C PRO A 61 -11.63 0.71 5.53
N LEU A 62 -12.24 0.21 4.44
CA LEU A 62 -11.85 0.49 3.06
C LEU A 62 -11.63 2.00 2.80
N TRP A 63 -12.44 2.84 3.43
CA TRP A 63 -12.33 4.30 3.35
C TRP A 63 -10.98 4.83 3.85
N LEU A 64 -10.39 4.23 4.88
CA LEU A 64 -9.10 4.63 5.44
C LEU A 64 -7.97 4.23 4.49
N VAL A 65 -8.05 3.02 3.89
CA VAL A 65 -7.09 2.56 2.87
C VAL A 65 -7.13 3.47 1.64
N CYS A 66 -8.32 3.78 1.12
CA CYS A 66 -8.47 4.71 0.00
C CYS A 66 -7.91 6.10 0.33
N THR A 67 -8.21 6.63 1.52
CA THR A 67 -7.70 7.95 1.95
C THR A 67 -6.17 7.97 2.02
N LEU A 68 -5.56 6.91 2.56
CA LEU A 68 -4.12 6.80 2.67
C LEU A 68 -3.44 6.69 1.30
N ILE A 69 -4.03 5.94 0.37
CA ILE A 69 -3.54 5.84 -1.02
C ILE A 69 -3.63 7.20 -1.73
N VAL A 70 -4.73 7.93 -1.58
CA VAL A 70 -4.87 9.29 -2.15
C VAL A 70 -3.80 10.22 -1.60
N ILE A 71 -3.55 10.20 -0.29
CA ILE A 71 -2.50 11.02 0.33
C ILE A 71 -1.11 10.65 -0.23
N ALA A 72 -0.82 9.36 -0.38
CA ALA A 72 0.45 8.89 -0.96
C ALA A 72 0.60 9.28 -2.43
N ALA A 73 -0.46 9.19 -3.24
CA ALA A 73 -0.45 9.61 -4.64
C ALA A 73 -0.19 11.12 -4.77
N VAL A 74 -0.93 11.95 -4.03
CA VAL A 74 -0.74 13.42 -4.05
C VAL A 74 0.66 13.80 -3.55
N THR A 75 1.16 13.13 -2.53
CA THR A 75 2.52 13.38 -2.01
C THR A 75 3.58 12.93 -3.02
N GLY A 76 3.35 11.81 -3.72
CA GLY A 76 4.20 11.33 -4.81
C GLY A 76 4.29 12.32 -5.96
N ASP A 77 3.15 12.82 -6.42
CA ASP A 77 3.06 13.83 -7.47
C ASP A 77 3.83 15.11 -7.10
N GLN A 78 3.68 15.60 -5.86
CA GLN A 78 4.38 16.79 -5.38
C GLN A 78 5.91 16.60 -5.29
N VAL A 79 6.36 15.44 -4.81
CA VAL A 79 7.79 15.10 -4.77
C VAL A 79 8.34 14.94 -6.18
N GLY A 80 7.60 14.27 -7.06
CA GLY A 80 7.93 14.10 -8.47
C GLY A 80 8.07 15.40 -9.22
N TYR A 81 7.11 16.30 -9.04
CA TYR A 81 7.14 17.65 -9.59
C TYR A 81 8.35 18.43 -9.11
N THR A 82 8.68 18.33 -7.81
CA THR A 82 9.84 19.02 -7.24
C THR A 82 11.16 18.48 -7.77
N ILE A 83 11.29 17.15 -7.91
CA ILE A 83 12.48 16.52 -8.52
C ILE A 83 12.59 16.91 -10.00
N GLY A 84 11.49 16.85 -10.74
CA GLY A 84 11.44 17.25 -12.15
C GLY A 84 11.80 18.72 -12.36
N LYS A 85 11.35 19.61 -11.46
CA LYS A 85 11.72 21.04 -11.46
C LYS A 85 13.17 21.29 -11.07
N PHE A 86 13.79 20.42 -10.29
CA PHE A 86 15.20 20.57 -9.88
C PHE A 86 16.17 20.05 -10.95
N PHE A 87 15.80 18.99 -11.66
CA PHE A 87 16.64 18.35 -12.68
C PHE A 87 16.39 18.83 -14.11
N GLY A 88 15.26 19.50 -14.38
CA GLY A 88 14.93 20.15 -15.65
C GLY A 88 15.13 21.65 -15.61
#